data_AF-A0A8H7M365-F1
#
_entry.id   AF-A0A8H7M365-F1
#
_cell.length_a   1.000
_cell.length_b   1.000
_cell.length_c   1.000
_cell.angle_alpha   90.00
_cell.angle_beta   90.00
_cell.angle_gamma   90.00
#
_symmetry.space_group_name_H-M   'P 1'
#
loop_
_entity.id
_entity.type
_entity.pdbx_description
1 polymer ?
#
loop_
_entity_poly.entity_id
_entity_poly.type
_entity_poly.pdbx_seq_one_letter_code
_entity_poly.pdbx_strand_id
1 'polypeptide(L)'
;MAVLRPLLCLLFALSSNVAFAAYYEARSDPTPRKCGTEPNQSFVNNVESNFAAQKLAGPVKIICYETIDVYWHVIKAGDTLAEGDLPHYQIKDSIKATNSHFSGLGLKLNLKSVDRTTNATWFNYVAPNLPTNTAMKNSLRKGGAADLNIYTVGFKGGPGKGLLGYATFPSTYESNPKDDGIVIQWSTVPGGSNVNYDEGKTLTHELGHWLGLYHTFQGAIVQELATM
;
A
#
# COMPACT_ATOMS: atom_id res chain seq x y z
N MET A 1 63.22 11.97 5.10
CA MET A 1 61.83 11.50 5.26
C MET A 1 60.93 12.44 4.47
N ALA A 2 60.22 11.88 3.48
CA ALA A 2 58.98 12.31 2.79
C ALA A 2 58.67 13.80 2.59
N VAL A 3 58.20 14.32 1.45
CA VAL A 3 58.21 14.04 -0.01
C VAL A 3 57.61 15.31 -0.67
N LEU A 4 57.95 15.51 -1.94
CA LEU A 4 57.75 16.63 -2.87
C LEU A 4 56.44 17.44 -2.86
N ARG A 5 56.69 18.76 -2.88
CA ARG A 5 56.17 19.91 -3.67
C ARG A 5 55.29 19.71 -4.94
N PRO A 6 54.66 20.82 -5.44
CA PRO A 6 53.31 20.92 -6.02
C PRO A 6 53.30 21.01 -7.56
N LEU A 7 52.11 20.99 -8.19
CA LEU A 7 51.86 21.70 -9.46
C LEU A 7 50.38 22.02 -9.69
N LEU A 8 50.17 22.91 -10.66
CA LEU A 8 49.16 23.95 -10.79
C LEU A 8 48.21 23.65 -11.98
N CYS A 9 46.93 24.02 -11.82
CA CYS A 9 45.94 24.47 -12.82
C CYS A 9 45.40 23.60 -13.99
N LEU A 10 44.11 23.93 -14.27
CA LEU A 10 43.37 24.00 -15.54
C LEU A 10 42.47 22.82 -15.99
N LEU A 11 41.17 23.01 -15.74
CA LEU A 11 40.01 22.91 -16.65
C LEU A 11 40.17 22.07 -17.93
N PHE A 12 39.29 21.08 -18.14
CA PHE A 12 38.23 21.11 -19.16
C PHE A 12 37.31 19.89 -19.04
N ALA A 13 36.07 20.08 -19.47
CA ALA A 13 34.92 19.20 -19.37
C ALA A 13 35.14 17.75 -19.86
N LEU A 14 34.53 16.81 -19.15
CA LEU A 14 33.90 15.63 -19.73
C LEU A 14 32.69 15.28 -18.88
N SER A 15 31.52 15.52 -19.46
CA SER A 15 30.27 14.87 -19.11
C SER A 15 30.46 13.36 -19.12
N SER A 16 30.28 12.72 -17.97
CA SER A 16 29.99 11.29 -17.91
C SER A 16 28.90 11.08 -16.87
N ASN A 17 27.67 11.06 -17.39
CA ASN A 17 26.56 10.35 -16.76
C ASN A 17 27.01 8.89 -16.58
N VAL A 18 27.59 8.57 -15.44
CA VAL A 18 27.63 7.19 -14.98
C VAL A 18 26.42 7.02 -14.09
N ALA A 19 25.26 6.87 -14.72
CA ALA A 19 24.13 6.24 -14.07
C ALA A 19 24.59 4.81 -13.75
N PHE A 20 24.90 4.55 -12.49
CA PHE A 20 24.92 3.18 -11.99
C PHE A 20 23.47 2.70 -12.06
N ALA A 21 23.07 2.19 -13.22
CA ALA A 21 21.92 1.32 -13.32
C ALA A 21 22.30 0.06 -12.53
N ALA A 22 21.94 0.05 -11.24
CA ALA A 22 21.78 -1.20 -10.54
C ALA A 22 20.75 -1.99 -11.36
N TYR A 23 21.24 -2.95 -12.14
CA TYR A 23 20.41 -4.04 -12.63
C TYR A 23 19.90 -4.75 -11.37
N TYR A 24 18.74 -4.32 -10.88
CA TYR A 24 17.94 -5.17 -10.03
C TYR A 24 17.55 -6.34 -10.92
N GLU A 25 18.15 -7.50 -10.68
CA GLU A 25 17.57 -8.74 -11.19
C GLU A 25 16.12 -8.75 -10.70
N ALA A 26 15.18 -8.70 -11.66
CA ALA A 26 13.77 -8.88 -11.35
C ALA A 26 13.65 -10.23 -10.67
N ARG A 27 13.30 -10.19 -9.38
CA ARG A 27 13.19 -11.39 -8.55
C ARG A 27 12.27 -12.40 -9.22
N SER A 28 12.78 -13.61 -9.45
CA SER A 28 12.06 -14.75 -9.99
C SER A 28 11.07 -15.32 -8.97
N ASP A 29 9.98 -14.59 -8.70
CA ASP A 29 8.82 -15.17 -8.03
C ASP A 29 8.04 -16.00 -9.07
N PRO A 30 7.80 -17.31 -8.86
CA PRO A 30 7.02 -18.15 -9.77
C PRO A 30 5.60 -17.65 -10.04
N THR A 31 5.11 -16.69 -9.24
CA THR A 31 3.89 -15.92 -9.53
C THR A 31 4.15 -14.43 -9.30
N PRO A 32 3.97 -13.54 -10.31
CA PRO A 32 4.09 -12.10 -10.09
C PRO A 32 3.11 -11.64 -9.01
N ARG A 33 3.63 -11.35 -7.81
CA ARG A 33 2.88 -10.77 -6.71
C ARG A 33 2.68 -9.30 -6.99
N LYS A 34 1.42 -8.84 -6.92
CA LYS A 34 1.06 -7.48 -7.34
C LYS A 34 0.14 -6.80 -6.32
N CYS A 35 0.22 -5.48 -6.29
CA CYS A 35 -0.82 -4.65 -5.68
C CYS A 35 -2.08 -4.72 -6.56
N GLY A 36 -3.26 -4.66 -5.94
CA GLY A 36 -4.55 -4.63 -6.63
C GLY A 36 -5.09 -3.20 -6.83
N THR A 37 -4.42 -2.18 -6.30
CA THR A 37 -4.76 -0.77 -6.47
C THR A 37 -4.00 -0.17 -7.64
N GLU A 38 -4.58 -0.31 -8.84
CA GLU A 38 -3.98 0.15 -10.09
C GLU A 38 -4.83 1.27 -10.72
N PRO A 39 -4.67 2.53 -10.29
CA PRO A 39 -5.36 3.65 -10.92
C PRO A 39 -4.83 3.86 -12.34
N ASN A 40 -5.74 4.12 -13.29
CA ASN A 40 -5.33 4.49 -14.64
C ASN A 40 -4.85 5.97 -14.70
N GLN A 41 -4.16 6.33 -15.78
CA GLN A 41 -3.58 7.67 -15.93
C GLN A 41 -4.64 8.79 -15.90
N SER A 42 -5.85 8.55 -16.41
CA SER A 42 -6.92 9.55 -16.37
C SER A 42 -7.36 9.84 -14.93
N PHE A 43 -7.48 8.81 -14.10
CA PHE A 43 -7.76 8.97 -12.68
C PHE A 43 -6.66 9.80 -12.00
N VAL A 44 -5.40 9.46 -12.23
CA VAL A 44 -4.24 10.19 -11.69
C VAL A 44 -4.30 11.67 -12.11
N ASN A 45 -4.47 11.94 -13.41
CA ASN A 45 -4.54 13.30 -13.93
C ASN A 45 -5.68 14.12 -13.31
N ASN A 46 -6.86 13.51 -13.11
CA ASN A 46 -8.01 14.19 -12.51
C ASN A 46 -7.75 14.54 -11.04
N VAL A 47 -7.18 13.61 -10.27
CA VAL A 47 -6.90 13.85 -8.85
C VAL A 47 -5.75 14.83 -8.67
N GLU A 48 -4.69 14.75 -9.48
CA GLU A 48 -3.58 15.71 -9.46
C GLU A 48 -4.05 17.12 -9.86
N SER A 49 -4.95 17.25 -10.83
CA SER A 49 -5.57 18.53 -11.19
C SER A 49 -6.35 19.12 -10.00
N ASN A 50 -7.15 18.29 -9.32
CA ASN A 50 -7.88 18.70 -8.12
C ASN A 50 -6.94 19.10 -6.97
N PHE A 51 -5.86 18.34 -6.76
CA PHE A 51 -4.85 18.65 -5.74
C PHE A 51 -4.15 19.97 -6.06
N ALA A 52 -3.72 20.18 -7.30
CA ALA A 52 -3.10 21.42 -7.74
C ALA A 52 -4.01 22.64 -7.52
N ALA A 53 -5.31 22.49 -7.76
CA ALA A 53 -6.31 23.54 -7.51
C ALA A 53 -6.52 23.85 -6.01
N GLN A 54 -6.23 22.89 -5.13
CA GLN A 54 -6.45 22.99 -3.68
C GLN A 54 -5.17 23.13 -2.86
N LYS A 55 -4.00 23.08 -3.52
CA LYS A 55 -2.69 23.11 -2.87
C LYS A 55 -2.48 24.47 -2.19
N LEU A 56 -2.30 24.43 -0.87
CA LEU A 56 -1.89 25.61 -0.10
C LEU A 56 -0.47 26.03 -0.50
N ALA A 57 -0.25 27.34 -0.67
CA ALA A 57 1.07 27.89 -0.94
C ALA A 57 1.92 27.91 0.35
N GLY A 58 3.18 27.47 0.25
CA GLY A 58 4.16 27.54 1.36
C GLY A 58 4.92 26.24 1.60
N PRO A 59 5.90 26.23 2.54
CA PRO A 59 6.61 25.03 2.91
C PRO A 59 5.64 24.02 3.54
N VAL A 60 5.45 22.88 2.86
CA VAL A 60 4.58 21.81 3.35
C VAL A 60 5.33 21.04 4.43
N LYS A 61 5.02 21.34 5.70
CA LYS A 61 5.42 20.49 6.82
C LYS A 61 4.39 19.37 6.95
N ILE A 62 4.60 18.25 6.24
CA ILE A 62 3.71 17.08 6.38
C ILE A 62 4.05 16.40 7.71
N ILE A 63 3.37 16.83 8.77
CA ILE A 63 3.26 16.03 9.98
C ILE A 63 1.77 15.78 10.20
N CYS A 64 1.39 14.53 10.07
CA CYS A 64 0.06 14.03 10.32
C CYS A 64 0.04 13.53 11.77
N TYR A 65 -0.40 14.36 12.72
CA TYR A 65 -0.58 13.91 14.11
C TYR A 65 -1.90 13.16 14.32
N GLU A 66 -2.46 12.60 13.26
CA GLU A 66 -3.74 11.93 13.30
C GLU A 66 -3.61 10.53 13.90
N THR A 67 -4.58 10.21 14.74
CA THR A 67 -4.80 8.83 15.18
C THR A 67 -6.04 8.32 14.47
N ILE A 68 -5.84 7.31 13.61
CA ILE A 68 -6.92 6.66 12.87
C ILE A 68 -7.40 5.47 13.69
N ASP A 69 -8.70 5.44 13.98
CA ASP A 69 -9.35 4.30 14.61
C ASP A 69 -9.51 3.17 13.57
N VAL A 70 -9.12 1.95 13.96
CA VAL A 70 -9.05 0.77 13.07
C VAL A 70 -10.01 -0.32 13.51
N TYR A 71 -10.80 -0.81 12.55
CA TYR A 71 -11.64 -2.00 12.66
C TYR A 71 -11.06 -3.10 11.79
N TRP A 72 -10.61 -4.20 12.42
CA TRP A 72 -9.97 -5.31 11.71
C TRP A 72 -10.94 -6.47 11.53
N HIS A 73 -11.11 -6.92 10.30
CA HIS A 73 -12.01 -7.99 9.91
C HIS A 73 -11.21 -9.19 9.40
N VAL A 74 -11.21 -10.27 10.17
CA VAL A 74 -10.56 -11.52 9.74
C VAL A 74 -11.56 -12.36 8.94
N ILE A 75 -11.36 -12.46 7.64
CA ILE A 75 -12.14 -13.37 6.79
C ILE A 75 -11.39 -14.69 6.71
N LYS A 76 -12.07 -15.79 7.01
CA LYS A 76 -11.46 -17.12 7.07
C LYS A 76 -12.32 -18.18 6.40
N ALA A 77 -11.67 -19.20 5.85
CA ALA A 77 -12.33 -20.39 5.33
C ALA A 77 -12.59 -21.46 6.43
N GLY A 78 -11.89 -21.36 7.56
CA GLY A 78 -11.92 -22.32 8.67
C GLY A 78 -11.23 -21.75 9.91
N ASP A 79 -10.83 -22.61 10.84
CA ASP A 79 -10.30 -22.23 12.16
C ASP A 79 -8.78 -22.42 12.28
N THR A 80 -8.11 -22.75 11.19
CA THR A 80 -6.65 -22.85 11.14
C THR A 80 -6.02 -21.59 10.55
N LEU A 81 -4.75 -21.34 10.89
CA LEU A 81 -3.97 -20.25 10.30
C LEU A 81 -3.92 -20.35 8.76
N ALA A 82 -3.76 -21.57 8.22
CA ALA A 82 -3.73 -21.81 6.76
C ALA A 82 -5.06 -21.50 6.05
N GLU A 83 -6.14 -21.44 6.81
CA GLU A 83 -7.48 -21.06 6.36
C GLU A 83 -7.81 -19.60 6.67
N GLY A 84 -6.84 -18.82 7.14
CA GLY A 84 -6.98 -17.39 7.38
C GLY A 84 -7.42 -17.02 8.79
N ASP A 85 -7.48 -17.96 9.74
CA ASP A 85 -7.80 -17.64 11.14
C ASP A 85 -6.61 -16.96 11.84
N LEU A 86 -6.37 -15.70 11.48
CA LEU A 86 -5.17 -14.98 11.87
C LEU A 86 -5.16 -14.71 13.38
N PRO A 87 -4.16 -15.17 14.15
CA PRO A 87 -4.14 -14.99 15.59
C PRO A 87 -4.00 -13.51 15.98
N HIS A 88 -4.60 -13.16 17.11
CA HIS A 88 -4.72 -11.76 17.54
C HIS A 88 -3.37 -11.05 17.74
N TYR A 89 -2.31 -11.80 18.08
CA TYR A 89 -0.97 -11.20 18.21
C TYR A 89 -0.42 -10.70 16.87
N GLN A 90 -0.63 -11.41 15.75
CA GLN A 90 -0.18 -10.95 14.42
C GLN A 90 -0.93 -9.70 13.95
N ILE A 91 -2.19 -9.53 14.38
CA ILE A 91 -2.95 -8.29 14.15
C ILE A 91 -2.31 -7.13 14.92
N LYS A 92 -2.01 -7.33 16.21
CA LYS A 92 -1.33 -6.31 17.03
C LYS A 92 0.05 -5.97 16.47
N ASP A 93 0.80 -6.98 16.02
CA ASP A 93 2.12 -6.78 15.40
C ASP A 93 2.01 -6.03 14.08
N SER A 94 0.96 -6.26 13.28
CA SER A 94 0.69 -5.48 12.07
C SER A 94 0.48 -4.00 12.39
N ILE A 95 -0.37 -3.69 13.39
CA ILE A 95 -0.61 -2.31 13.84
C ILE A 95 0.69 -1.66 14.33
N LYS A 96 1.50 -2.40 15.11
CA LYS A 96 2.80 -1.94 15.61
C LYS A 96 3.78 -1.66 14.46
N ALA A 97 3.89 -2.58 13.50
CA ALA A 97 4.77 -2.44 12.34
C ALA A 97 4.37 -1.21 11.51
N THR A 98 3.08 -1.07 11.17
CA THR A 98 2.59 0.10 10.42
C THR A 98 2.84 1.40 11.17
N ASN A 99 2.59 1.47 12.48
CA ASN A 99 2.91 2.65 13.30
C ASN A 99 4.41 2.97 13.30
N SER A 100 5.27 1.95 13.30
CA SER A 100 6.72 2.13 13.19
C SER A 100 7.13 2.66 11.82
N HIS A 101 6.51 2.17 10.74
CA HIS A 101 6.84 2.59 9.38
C HIS A 101 6.41 4.04 9.10
N PHE A 102 5.30 4.48 9.72
CA PHE A 102 4.78 5.84 9.59
C PHE A 102 5.24 6.80 10.70
N SER A 103 6.16 6.38 11.58
CA SER A 103 6.54 7.18 12.76
C SER A 103 7.12 8.55 12.42
N GLY A 104 7.81 8.66 11.27
CA GLY A 104 8.36 9.94 10.77
C GLY A 104 7.29 10.96 10.38
N LEU A 105 6.05 10.52 10.13
CA LEU A 105 4.92 11.38 9.78
C LEU A 105 4.02 11.69 10.98
N GLY A 106 4.20 11.04 12.13
CA GLY A 106 3.37 11.22 13.33
C GLY A 106 2.05 10.44 13.32
N LEU A 107 1.73 9.74 12.22
CA LEU A 107 0.49 9.00 12.03
C LEU A 107 0.45 7.77 12.94
N LYS A 108 -0.70 7.54 13.57
CA LYS A 108 -0.93 6.35 14.42
C LYS A 108 -2.22 5.64 14.05
N LEU A 109 -2.15 4.32 13.99
CA LEU A 109 -3.30 3.43 13.97
C LEU A 109 -3.62 2.99 15.39
N ASN A 110 -4.90 3.08 15.74
CA ASN A 110 -5.45 2.66 17.02
C ASN A 110 -6.47 1.53 16.81
N LEU A 111 -6.11 0.29 17.16
CA LEU A 111 -6.98 -0.87 16.97
C LEU A 111 -8.17 -0.84 17.94
N LYS A 112 -9.37 -0.67 17.40
CA LYS A 112 -10.62 -0.59 18.18
C LYS A 112 -11.30 -1.93 18.36
N SER A 113 -11.34 -2.74 17.31
CA SER A 113 -11.96 -4.06 17.40
C SER A 113 -11.37 -5.02 16.38
N VAL A 114 -11.51 -6.30 16.68
CA VAL A 114 -11.26 -7.40 15.76
C VAL A 114 -12.52 -8.26 15.73
N ASP A 115 -13.04 -8.55 14.55
CA ASP A 115 -14.04 -9.59 14.35
C ASP A 115 -13.56 -10.66 13.37
N ARG A 116 -14.27 -11.78 13.33
CA ARG A 116 -13.94 -12.94 12.50
C ARG A 116 -15.19 -13.41 11.77
N THR A 117 -15.08 -13.60 10.46
CA THR A 117 -16.16 -14.10 9.62
C THR A 117 -15.70 -15.34 8.87
N THR A 118 -16.35 -16.48 9.13
CA THR A 118 -16.13 -17.71 8.36
C THR A 118 -16.94 -17.63 7.05
N ASN A 119 -16.27 -17.32 5.95
CA ASN A 119 -16.85 -17.29 4.61
C ASN A 119 -15.78 -17.64 3.58
N ALA A 120 -15.74 -18.90 3.16
CA ALA A 120 -14.74 -19.40 2.21
C ALA A 120 -14.81 -18.70 0.84
N THR A 121 -16.00 -18.25 0.42
CA THR A 121 -16.16 -17.53 -0.85
C THR A 121 -15.48 -16.18 -0.80
N TRP A 122 -15.71 -15.38 0.25
CA TRP A 122 -15.02 -14.10 0.43
C TRP A 122 -13.52 -14.31 0.63
N PHE A 123 -13.13 -15.27 1.48
CA PHE A 123 -11.73 -15.57 1.71
C PHE A 123 -10.96 -15.90 0.43
N ASN A 124 -11.53 -16.72 -0.45
CA ASN A 124 -10.83 -17.21 -1.63
C ASN A 124 -10.95 -16.29 -2.85
N TYR A 125 -12.08 -15.59 -3.02
CA TYR A 125 -12.46 -14.96 -4.31
C TYR A 125 -12.82 -13.46 -4.21
N VAL A 126 -12.48 -12.77 -3.12
CA VAL A 126 -12.60 -11.31 -3.09
C VAL A 126 -11.57 -10.66 -4.01
N ALA A 127 -11.97 -9.61 -4.72
CA ALA A 127 -11.09 -8.74 -5.50
C ALA A 127 -11.79 -7.39 -5.74
N PRO A 128 -11.06 -6.33 -6.13
CA PRO A 128 -11.66 -5.05 -6.48
C PRO A 128 -12.79 -5.20 -7.51
N ASN A 129 -13.86 -4.40 -7.36
CA ASN A 129 -15.01 -4.36 -8.26
C ASN A 129 -15.81 -5.67 -8.42
N LEU A 130 -15.58 -6.68 -7.57
CA LEU A 130 -16.38 -7.91 -7.58
C LEU A 130 -17.56 -7.84 -6.60
N PRO A 131 -18.68 -8.54 -6.89
CA PRO A 131 -19.80 -8.65 -5.95
C PRO A 131 -19.39 -9.21 -4.57
N THR A 132 -18.36 -10.07 -4.52
CA THR A 132 -17.80 -10.59 -3.27
C THR A 132 -17.21 -9.48 -2.40
N ASN A 133 -16.50 -8.50 -2.99
CA ASN A 133 -15.96 -7.35 -2.27
C ASN A 133 -17.08 -6.45 -1.76
N THR A 134 -18.05 -6.14 -2.62
CA THR A 134 -19.21 -5.32 -2.25
C THR A 134 -20.01 -5.96 -1.11
N ALA A 135 -20.31 -7.26 -1.20
CA ALA A 135 -21.06 -7.97 -0.17
C ALA A 135 -20.30 -8.01 1.17
N MET A 136 -18.99 -8.30 1.13
CA MET A 136 -18.14 -8.34 2.32
C MET A 136 -18.11 -6.98 3.03
N LYS A 137 -17.77 -5.91 2.30
CA LYS A 137 -17.64 -4.57 2.90
C LYS A 137 -19.00 -4.00 3.34
N ASN A 138 -20.07 -4.23 2.58
CA ASN A 138 -21.42 -3.82 3.00
C ASN A 138 -21.86 -4.48 4.31
N SER A 139 -21.46 -5.74 4.53
CA SER A 139 -21.82 -6.50 5.72
C SER A 139 -20.99 -6.13 6.94
N LEU A 140 -19.74 -5.73 6.76
CA LEU A 140 -18.76 -5.70 7.86
C LEU A 140 -18.25 -4.31 8.20
N ARG A 141 -18.24 -3.35 7.26
CA ARG A 141 -17.67 -2.02 7.48
C ARG A 141 -18.28 -1.35 8.71
N LYS A 142 -17.41 -0.80 9.56
CA LYS A 142 -17.73 -0.01 10.76
C LYS A 142 -17.18 1.41 10.66
N GLY A 143 -17.77 2.31 11.43
CA GLY A 143 -17.33 3.71 11.48
C GLY A 143 -17.74 4.56 10.28
N GLY A 144 -17.14 5.75 10.18
CA GLY A 144 -17.37 6.76 9.15
C GLY A 144 -16.14 7.03 8.30
N ALA A 145 -16.02 8.26 7.79
CA ALA A 145 -14.93 8.65 6.86
C ALA A 145 -13.54 8.71 7.51
N ALA A 146 -13.48 8.90 8.84
CA ALA A 146 -12.24 8.99 9.60
C ALA A 146 -11.74 7.62 10.13
N ASP A 147 -12.53 6.57 9.93
CA ASP A 147 -12.26 5.22 10.45
C ASP A 147 -11.75 4.29 9.34
N LEU A 148 -10.71 3.53 9.64
CA LEU A 148 -10.12 2.58 8.70
C LEU A 148 -10.62 1.16 8.96
N ASN A 149 -11.11 0.52 7.90
CA ASN A 149 -11.49 -0.90 7.92
C ASN A 149 -10.44 -1.72 7.18
N ILE A 150 -9.86 -2.72 7.85
CA ILE A 150 -8.84 -3.61 7.29
C ILE A 150 -9.40 -5.03 7.24
N TYR A 151 -9.32 -5.68 6.08
CA TYR A 151 -9.80 -7.05 5.86
C TYR A 151 -8.63 -7.97 5.52
N THR A 152 -8.49 -9.09 6.23
CA THR A 152 -7.53 -10.14 5.84
C THR A 152 -8.23 -11.27 5.10
N VAL A 153 -7.72 -11.63 3.92
CA VAL A 153 -8.30 -12.64 3.01
C VAL A 153 -7.23 -13.56 2.41
N GLY A 154 -7.63 -14.58 1.66
CA GLY A 154 -6.76 -15.61 1.10
C GLY A 154 -6.29 -15.39 -0.33
N PHE A 155 -7.05 -14.66 -1.16
CA PHE A 155 -6.74 -14.42 -2.57
C PHE A 155 -6.36 -15.69 -3.35
N LYS A 156 -7.11 -16.78 -3.14
CA LYS A 156 -6.77 -18.10 -3.69
C LYS A 156 -7.26 -18.30 -5.12
N GLY A 157 -8.25 -17.53 -5.59
CA GLY A 157 -8.85 -17.71 -6.92
C GLY A 157 -9.43 -16.46 -7.55
N GLY A 158 -9.87 -16.60 -8.80
CA GLY A 158 -10.47 -15.53 -9.59
C GLY A 158 -9.51 -14.36 -9.87
N PRO A 159 -10.06 -13.17 -10.18
CA PRO A 159 -9.28 -11.96 -10.46
C PRO A 159 -8.34 -11.52 -9.32
N GLY A 160 -8.64 -11.91 -8.07
CA GLY A 160 -7.82 -11.60 -6.90
C GLY A 160 -6.60 -12.52 -6.73
N LYS A 161 -6.49 -13.62 -7.49
CA LYS A 161 -5.38 -14.55 -7.34
C LYS A 161 -4.03 -13.87 -7.56
N GLY A 162 -3.13 -14.01 -6.58
CA GLY A 162 -1.78 -13.44 -6.63
C GLY A 162 -1.67 -12.00 -6.11
N LEU A 163 -2.78 -11.36 -5.72
CA LEU A 163 -2.74 -10.08 -5.02
C LEU A 163 -2.08 -10.23 -3.65
N LEU A 164 -1.32 -9.21 -3.24
CA LEU A 164 -0.88 -9.05 -1.85
C LEU A 164 -1.87 -8.19 -1.05
N GLY A 165 -2.46 -7.19 -1.69
CA GLY A 165 -3.46 -6.31 -1.09
C GLY A 165 -4.04 -5.33 -2.11
N TYR A 166 -5.03 -4.58 -1.67
CA TYR A 166 -5.58 -3.41 -2.36
C TYR A 166 -6.24 -2.46 -1.34
N ALA A 167 -6.35 -1.19 -1.70
CA ALA A 167 -7.06 -0.14 -1.01
C ALA A 167 -7.92 0.71 -1.95
N THR A 168 -8.89 1.43 -1.38
CA THR A 168 -9.55 2.58 -2.01
C THR A 168 -8.71 3.84 -1.89
N PHE A 169 -8.93 4.81 -2.78
CA PHE A 169 -8.35 6.15 -2.67
C PHE A 169 -9.31 7.12 -1.97
N PRO A 170 -8.83 8.17 -1.27
CA PRO A 170 -9.69 9.19 -0.65
C PRO A 170 -10.68 9.84 -1.63
N SER A 171 -10.23 10.10 -2.86
CA SER A 171 -11.04 10.70 -3.92
C SER A 171 -12.23 9.83 -4.38
N THR A 172 -12.26 8.56 -4.00
CA THR A 172 -13.36 7.63 -4.30
C THR A 172 -14.36 7.49 -3.16
N TYR A 173 -14.06 8.04 -1.98
CA TYR A 173 -14.90 7.87 -0.78
C TYR A 173 -16.31 8.41 -1.01
N GLU A 174 -16.47 9.63 -1.52
CA GLU A 174 -17.78 10.27 -1.67
C GLU A 174 -18.72 9.51 -2.60
N SER A 175 -18.19 8.89 -3.67
CA SER A 175 -18.99 8.16 -4.64
C SER A 175 -19.40 6.77 -4.16
N ASN A 176 -18.60 6.14 -3.28
CA ASN A 176 -18.92 4.84 -2.72
C ASN A 176 -18.32 4.65 -1.30
N PRO A 177 -18.89 5.28 -0.25
CA PRO A 177 -18.36 5.21 1.11
C PRO A 177 -18.30 3.78 1.68
N LYS A 178 -19.14 2.88 1.15
CA LYS A 178 -19.21 1.49 1.62
C LYS A 178 -18.07 0.62 1.10
N ASP A 179 -17.48 0.97 -0.03
CA ASP A 179 -16.30 0.26 -0.54
C ASP A 179 -15.00 0.72 0.14
N ASP A 180 -15.02 1.78 0.94
CA ASP A 180 -13.79 2.28 1.54
C ASP A 180 -13.10 1.26 2.47
N GLY A 181 -11.76 1.19 2.39
CA GLY A 181 -10.90 0.41 3.27
C GLY A 181 -9.78 -0.35 2.55
N ILE A 182 -9.05 -1.15 3.32
CA ILE A 182 -7.88 -1.92 2.89
C ILE A 182 -8.17 -3.42 2.98
N VAL A 183 -7.79 -4.19 1.95
CA VAL A 183 -7.86 -5.65 1.96
C VAL A 183 -6.47 -6.20 1.71
N ILE A 184 -5.97 -7.07 2.58
CA ILE A 184 -4.62 -7.67 2.48
C ILE A 184 -4.68 -9.19 2.55
N GLN A 185 -3.69 -9.84 1.94
CA GLN A 185 -3.49 -11.28 2.04
C GLN A 185 -3.06 -11.62 3.48
N TRP A 186 -3.76 -12.54 4.15
CA TRP A 186 -3.51 -12.88 5.56
C TRP A 186 -2.05 -13.28 5.85
N SER A 187 -1.36 -13.85 4.86
CA SER A 187 0.00 -14.37 5.01
C SER A 187 1.11 -13.31 4.90
N THR A 188 0.78 -12.03 4.62
CA THR A 188 1.75 -10.91 4.49
C THR A 188 1.89 -10.07 5.76
N VAL A 189 1.19 -10.45 6.82
CA VAL A 189 1.35 -9.83 8.14
C VAL A 189 2.69 -10.19 8.76
N PRO A 190 3.18 -9.45 9.78
CA PRO A 190 4.38 -9.82 10.53
C PRO A 190 4.41 -11.28 10.98
N GLY A 191 5.49 -11.99 10.61
CA GLY A 191 5.67 -13.42 10.89
C GLY A 191 4.71 -14.35 10.14
N GLY A 192 4.09 -13.85 9.06
CA GLY A 192 3.25 -14.63 8.16
C GLY A 192 4.03 -15.62 7.29
N SER A 193 3.31 -16.48 6.57
CA SER A 193 3.91 -17.54 5.75
C SER A 193 4.36 -17.11 4.35
N ASN A 194 4.06 -15.87 3.93
CA ASN A 194 4.47 -15.37 2.62
C ASN A 194 5.87 -14.74 2.73
N VAL A 195 6.89 -15.60 2.71
CA VAL A 195 8.30 -15.23 2.88
C VAL A 195 8.63 -14.03 2.00
N ASN A 196 9.31 -13.04 2.59
CA ASN A 196 9.71 -11.75 2.00
C ASN A 196 8.60 -10.70 1.88
N TYR A 197 7.37 -11.05 2.23
CA TYR A 197 6.24 -10.14 2.34
C TYR A 197 5.65 -10.15 3.76
N ASP A 198 6.34 -10.78 4.70
CA ASP A 198 5.92 -11.13 6.07
C ASP A 198 6.41 -10.14 7.13
N GLU A 199 6.70 -8.91 6.73
CA GLU A 199 7.17 -7.82 7.61
C GLU A 199 6.08 -6.75 7.85
N GLY A 200 4.85 -6.95 7.37
CA GLY A 200 3.76 -5.95 7.46
C GLY A 200 3.87 -4.78 6.46
N LYS A 201 4.78 -4.87 5.49
CA LYS A 201 4.96 -3.85 4.45
C LYS A 201 3.79 -3.80 3.47
N THR A 202 3.07 -4.90 3.24
CA THR A 202 1.85 -4.88 2.42
C THR A 202 0.80 -3.95 3.00
N LEU A 203 0.46 -4.06 4.28
CA LEU A 203 -0.48 -3.13 4.91
C LEU A 203 0.03 -1.69 4.87
N THR A 204 1.33 -1.50 5.03
CA THR A 204 1.97 -0.17 4.97
C THR A 204 1.81 0.46 3.58
N HIS A 205 2.00 -0.33 2.53
CA HIS A 205 1.79 0.06 1.14
C HIS A 205 0.34 0.45 0.87
N GLU A 206 -0.60 -0.43 1.24
CA GLU A 206 -2.03 -0.19 1.03
C GLU A 206 -2.55 1.00 1.85
N LEU A 207 -1.99 1.25 3.04
CA LEU A 207 -2.30 2.45 3.82
C LEU A 207 -1.81 3.72 3.09
N GLY A 208 -0.68 3.66 2.40
CA GLY A 208 -0.24 4.74 1.53
C GLY A 208 -1.31 5.11 0.49
N HIS A 209 -1.86 4.11 -0.21
CA HIS A 209 -2.96 4.33 -1.17
C HIS A 209 -4.22 4.88 -0.51
N TRP A 210 -4.61 4.34 0.64
CA TRP A 210 -5.77 4.82 1.41
C TRP A 210 -5.60 6.27 1.87
N LEU A 211 -4.35 6.73 2.07
CA LEU A 211 -4.01 8.13 2.36
C LEU A 211 -3.79 8.98 1.10
N GLY A 212 -3.95 8.42 -0.10
CA GLY A 212 -3.85 9.14 -1.37
C GLY A 212 -2.51 9.05 -2.10
N LEU A 213 -1.54 8.27 -1.62
CA LEU A 213 -0.26 8.10 -2.31
C LEU A 213 -0.40 7.13 -3.49
N TYR A 214 0.19 7.48 -4.63
CA TYR A 214 0.32 6.56 -5.75
C TYR A 214 1.56 5.67 -5.64
N HIS A 215 1.62 4.65 -6.49
CA HIS A 215 2.87 3.96 -6.73
C HIS A 215 3.95 4.97 -7.16
N THR A 216 5.19 4.81 -6.68
CA THR A 216 6.30 5.71 -7.02
C THR A 216 6.67 5.70 -8.50
N PHE A 217 6.26 4.65 -9.23
CA PHE A 217 6.39 4.53 -10.68
C PHE A 217 5.14 5.03 -11.44
N GLN A 218 4.05 5.39 -10.74
CA GLN A 218 2.85 5.92 -11.36
C GLN A 218 3.12 7.34 -11.88
N GLY A 219 2.76 7.61 -13.14
CA GLY A 219 3.01 8.89 -13.79
C GLY A 219 4.43 9.09 -14.35
N ALA A 220 5.34 8.12 -14.20
CA ALA A 220 6.73 8.21 -14.71
C ALA A 220 6.92 7.68 -16.16
N ILE A 221 5.86 7.57 -16.96
CA ILE A 221 5.87 7.15 -18.37
C ILE A 221 4.81 8.03 -19.08
N VAL A 222 5.04 8.99 -19.99
CA VAL A 222 6.15 9.50 -20.80
C VAL A 222 5.97 11.02 -20.90
N GLN A 223 7.00 11.79 -20.53
CA GLN A 223 7.19 13.14 -21.06
C GLN A 223 8.52 13.18 -21.82
N GLU A 224 8.62 12.32 -22.82
CA GLU A 224 9.61 12.47 -23.88
C GLU A 224 8.95 11.96 -25.17
N LEU A 225 9.14 12.71 -26.27
CA LEU A 225 8.49 12.61 -27.60
C LEU A 225 7.23 13.47 -27.85
N ALA A 226 7.23 14.72 -27.39
CA ALA A 226 6.39 15.78 -27.98
C ALA A 226 7.17 17.05 -28.35
N THR A 227 8.44 16.91 -28.70
CA THR A 227 9.23 17.93 -29.43
C THR A 227 10.34 17.26 -30.23
N MET A 228 10.02 16.81 -31.44
CA MET A 228 10.84 16.95 -32.64
C MET A 228 9.92 17.19 -33.82
#